data_AF-A0A133VQI4-F1
#
_entry.id   AF-A0A133VQI4-F1
#
_cell.length_a   1.000
_cell.length_b   1.000
_cell.length_c   1.000
_cell.angle_alpha   90.00
_cell.angle_beta   90.00
_cell.angle_gamma   90.00
#
_symmetry.space_group_name_H-M   'P 1'
#
loop_
_entity.id
_entity.type
_entity.pdbx_description
1 polymer ?
#
loop_
_entity_poly.entity_id
_entity_poly.type
_entity_poly.pdbx_seq_one_letter_code
_entity_poly.pdbx_strand_id
1 'polypeptide(L)'
;MKNEMRLLLDEMYTGLKDYFEILGWDVSTVREEGLEGASDKKIVEYAKEKNFVIVTEDQKPAELAELENLPHVLVTKRLLASMIDSEIREKYLEK
;
A
#
# COMPACT_ATOMS: atom_id res chain seq x y z
N MET A 1 -9.58 -15.06 -13.94
CA MET A 1 -8.37 -15.27 -13.10
C MET A 1 -8.32 -14.08 -12.16
N LYS A 2 -8.57 -14.26 -10.86
CA LYS A 2 -8.31 -13.19 -9.89
C LYS A 2 -6.81 -12.96 -9.89
N ASN A 3 -6.35 -11.72 -10.01
CA ASN A 3 -4.94 -11.40 -9.84
C ASN A 3 -4.48 -11.98 -8.49
N GLU A 4 -3.39 -12.74 -8.48
CA GLU A 4 -2.81 -13.36 -7.27
C GLU A 4 -2.18 -12.35 -6.31
N MET A 5 -2.18 -11.06 -6.66
CA MET A 5 -1.59 -9.99 -5.87
C MET A 5 -2.52 -9.56 -4.74
N ARG A 6 -2.01 -9.66 -3.51
CA ARG A 6 -2.69 -9.22 -2.29
C ARG A 6 -2.02 -7.95 -1.80
N LEU A 7 -2.74 -7.06 -1.12
CA LEU A 7 -2.15 -5.86 -0.52
C LEU A 7 -1.80 -6.11 0.93
N LEU A 8 -0.60 -5.66 1.34
CA LEU A 8 -0.22 -5.54 2.74
C LEU A 8 -0.18 -4.06 3.10
N LEU A 9 -1.13 -3.62 3.91
CA LEU A 9 -1.21 -2.25 4.39
C LEU A 9 -0.38 -2.10 5.67
N ASP A 10 0.40 -1.02 5.72
CA ASP A 10 1.07 -0.61 6.95
C ASP A 10 0.06 -0.16 8.04
N GLU A 11 0.57 0.17 9.23
CA GLU A 11 -0.26 0.58 10.36
C GLU A 11 -1.05 1.87 10.05
N MET A 12 -0.48 2.77 9.25
CA MET A 12 -1.09 4.06 8.88
C MET A 12 -2.26 3.88 7.91
N TYR A 13 -2.19 2.87 7.04
CA TYR A 13 -3.23 2.58 6.04
C TYR A 13 -4.22 1.49 6.43
N THR A 14 -4.17 0.96 7.65
CA THR A 14 -5.14 -0.01 8.14
C THR A 14 -6.60 0.45 7.96
N GLY A 15 -6.88 1.75 8.13
CA GLY A 15 -8.21 2.34 7.91
C GLY A 15 -8.70 2.33 6.46
N LEU A 16 -7.83 2.03 5.48
CA LEU A 16 -8.19 1.93 4.06
C LEU A 16 -8.61 0.52 3.64
N LYS A 17 -8.56 -0.47 4.54
CA LYS A 17 -8.86 -1.87 4.22
C LYS A 17 -10.21 -2.05 3.54
N ASP A 18 -11.30 -1.60 4.19
CA ASP A 18 -12.65 -1.74 3.66
C ASP A 18 -12.82 -1.09 2.28
N TYR A 19 -12.12 0.03 2.04
CA TYR A 19 -12.13 0.70 0.74
C TYR A 19 -11.49 -0.17 -0.34
N PHE A 20 -10.31 -0.76 -0.08
CA PHE A 20 -9.66 -1.65 -1.03
C PHE A 20 -10.46 -2.94 -1.27
N GLU A 21 -11.08 -3.50 -0.24
CA GLU A 21 -11.96 -4.67 -0.36
C GLU A 21 -13.18 -4.38 -1.26
N ILE A 22 -13.83 -3.22 -1.07
CA ILE A 22 -14.93 -2.76 -1.95
C ILE A 22 -14.45 -2.56 -3.39
N LEU A 23 -13.21 -2.09 -3.58
CA LEU A 23 -12.58 -1.95 -4.89
C LEU A 23 -12.13 -3.28 -5.51
N GLY A 24 -12.33 -4.41 -4.82
CA GLY A 24 -12.10 -5.77 -5.33
C GLY A 24 -10.72 -6.34 -5.04
N TRP A 25 -9.94 -5.74 -4.13
CA TRP A 25 -8.64 -6.25 -3.71
C TRP A 25 -8.76 -7.24 -2.54
N ASP A 26 -7.86 -8.23 -2.52
CA ASP A 26 -7.56 -9.01 -1.32
C ASP A 26 -6.51 -8.25 -0.50
N VAL A 27 -6.87 -7.87 0.71
CA VAL A 27 -6.09 -6.98 1.57
C VAL A 27 -5.90 -7.60 2.94
N SER A 28 -4.68 -7.48 3.44
CA SER A 28 -4.36 -7.69 4.84
C SER A 28 -3.59 -6.51 5.40
N THR A 29 -3.53 -6.41 6.72
CA THR A 29 -2.80 -5.38 7.43
C THR A 29 -1.64 -6.02 8.17
N VAL A 30 -0.56 -5.25 8.43
CA VAL A 30 0.54 -5.73 9.27
C VAL A 30 0.05 -6.25 10.63
N ARG A 31 -1.04 -5.70 11.17
CA ARG A 31 -1.64 -6.17 12.43
C ARG A 31 -2.29 -7.54 12.30
N GLU A 32 -3.09 -7.77 11.25
CA GLU A 32 -3.77 -9.04 11.00
C GLU A 32 -2.80 -10.18 10.70
N GLU A 33 -1.67 -9.85 10.06
CA GLU A 33 -0.58 -10.79 9.80
C GLU A 33 0.36 -10.97 11.02
N GLY A 34 0.09 -10.32 12.16
CA GLY A 34 0.89 -10.44 13.38
C GLY A 34 2.29 -9.81 13.29
N LEU A 35 2.45 -8.78 12.47
CA LEU A 35 3.68 -8.04 12.22
C LEU A 35 3.74 -6.68 12.94
N GLU A 36 2.82 -6.41 13.88
CA GLU A 36 2.86 -5.19 14.71
C GLU A 36 4.21 -5.07 15.43
N GLY A 37 4.89 -3.93 15.27
CA GLY A 37 6.24 -3.71 15.81
C GLY A 37 7.36 -4.54 15.16
N ALA A 38 7.10 -5.26 14.06
CA ALA A 38 8.13 -5.90 13.27
C ALA A 38 9.07 -4.85 12.63
N SER A 39 10.30 -5.25 12.31
CA SER A 39 11.19 -4.39 11.54
C SER A 39 10.74 -4.30 10.08
N ASP A 40 11.05 -3.18 9.42
CA ASP A 40 10.75 -2.96 7.99
C ASP A 40 11.28 -4.12 7.12
N LYS A 41 12.49 -4.62 7.43
CA LYS A 41 13.08 -5.77 6.74
C LYS A 41 12.20 -7.02 6.88
N LYS A 42 11.70 -7.32 8.08
CA LYS A 42 10.83 -8.48 8.32
C LYS A 42 9.49 -8.33 7.59
N ILE A 43 8.95 -7.12 7.52
CA ILE A 43 7.72 -6.83 6.74
C ILE A 43 7.96 -7.10 5.25
N VAL A 44 9.08 -6.64 4.69
CA VAL A 44 9.46 -6.88 3.29
C VAL A 44 9.68 -8.36 3.00
N GLU A 45 10.41 -9.07 3.86
CA GLU A 45 10.62 -10.53 3.73
C GLU A 45 9.29 -11.28 3.77
N TYR A 46 8.42 -10.96 4.73
CA TYR A 46 7.09 -11.57 4.84
C TYR A 46 6.23 -11.31 3.59
N ALA A 47 6.20 -10.06 3.13
CA ALA A 47 5.44 -9.69 1.94
C ALA A 47 5.92 -10.45 0.71
N LYS A 48 7.23 -10.61 0.55
CA LYS A 48 7.84 -11.39 -0.54
C LYS A 48 7.46 -12.86 -0.48
N GLU A 49 7.56 -13.50 0.68
CA GLU A 49 7.19 -14.91 0.86
C GLU A 49 5.71 -15.20 0.59
N LYS A 50 4.84 -14.20 0.82
CA LYS A 50 3.39 -14.33 0.72
C LYS A 50 2.79 -13.67 -0.53
N ASN A 51 3.62 -13.17 -1.44
CA ASN A 51 3.22 -12.45 -2.65
C ASN A 51 2.31 -11.22 -2.38
N PHE A 52 2.61 -10.48 -1.32
CA PHE A 52 1.98 -9.19 -1.06
C PHE A 52 2.65 -8.06 -1.84
N VAL A 53 1.84 -7.08 -2.23
CA VAL A 53 2.26 -5.72 -2.60
C VAL A 53 2.20 -4.86 -1.34
N ILE A 54 3.30 -4.22 -0.96
CA ILE A 54 3.32 -3.32 0.19
C ILE A 54 2.72 -1.97 -0.21
N VAL A 55 1.77 -1.44 0.56
CA VAL A 55 1.28 -0.06 0.42
C VAL A 55 1.65 0.70 1.69
N THR A 56 2.48 1.73 1.55
CA THR A 56 3.04 2.45 2.70
C THR A 56 3.33 3.91 2.38
N GLU A 57 3.31 4.76 3.41
CA GLU A 57 3.85 6.12 3.34
C GLU A 57 5.28 6.24 3.86
N ASP A 58 5.79 5.19 4.51
CA ASP A 58 7.16 5.17 5.01
C ASP A 58 8.14 4.85 3.88
N GLN A 59 9.13 5.73 3.72
CA GLN A 59 10.16 5.63 2.71
C GLN A 59 11.04 4.38 2.91
N LYS A 60 11.32 4.00 4.15
CA LYS A 60 12.27 2.93 4.44
C LYS A 60 11.79 1.54 4.00
N PRO A 61 10.57 1.06 4.34
CA PRO A 61 10.07 -0.21 3.80
C PRO A 61 9.92 -0.21 2.28
N ALA A 62 9.61 0.95 1.66
CA ALA A 62 9.57 1.06 0.20
C ALA A 62 10.96 0.91 -0.45
N GLU A 63 11.99 1.58 0.10
CA GLU A 63 13.37 1.43 -0.38
C GLU A 63 13.88 -0.02 -0.22
N LEU A 64 13.53 -0.69 0.89
CA LEU A 64 13.87 -2.09 1.09
C LEU A 64 13.11 -3.01 0.12
N ALA A 65 11.85 -2.75 -0.17
CA ALA A 65 11.07 -3.47 -1.16
C ALA A 65 11.66 -3.32 -2.57
N GLU A 66 12.08 -2.11 -2.95
CA GLU A 66 12.77 -1.85 -4.22
C GLU A 66 14.07 -2.66 -4.33
N LEU A 67 14.92 -2.67 -3.28
CA LEU A 67 16.16 -3.46 -3.25
C LEU A 67 15.91 -4.96 -3.40
N GLU A 68 14.80 -5.46 -2.84
CA GLU A 68 14.40 -6.86 -2.90
C GLU A 68 13.60 -7.24 -4.16
N ASN A 69 13.39 -6.29 -5.08
CA ASN A 69 12.53 -6.42 -6.26
C ASN A 69 11.09 -6.87 -5.91
N LEU A 70 10.58 -6.39 -4.78
CA LEU A 70 9.23 -6.66 -4.30
C LEU A 70 8.27 -5.56 -4.81
N PRO A 71 7.12 -5.93 -5.39
CA PRO A 71 6.08 -4.96 -5.73
C PRO A 71 5.65 -4.13 -4.52
N HIS A 72 5.62 -2.81 -4.68
CA HIS A 72 5.18 -1.90 -3.63
C HIS A 72 4.62 -0.60 -4.22
N VAL A 73 3.91 0.15 -3.38
CA VAL A 73 3.40 1.49 -3.65
C VAL A 73 3.80 2.39 -2.48
N LEU A 74 4.70 3.34 -2.75
CA LEU A 74 5.02 4.43 -1.83
C LEU A 74 4.06 5.61 -2.05
N VAL A 75 3.20 5.86 -1.07
CA VAL A 75 2.24 6.98 -1.10
C VAL A 75 2.94 8.26 -0.63
N THR A 76 3.65 8.89 -1.56
CA THR A 76 4.31 10.17 -1.26
C THR A 76 3.30 11.32 -1.14
N LYS A 77 3.64 12.36 -0.37
CA LYS A 77 2.84 13.61 -0.32
C LYS A 77 2.61 14.23 -1.71
N ARG A 78 3.59 14.10 -2.61
CA ARG A 78 3.47 14.57 -4.00
C ARG A 78 2.38 13.79 -4.76
N LEU A 79 2.37 12.47 -4.63
CA LEU A 79 1.35 11.61 -5.24
C LEU A 79 -0.05 11.97 -4.71
N LEU A 80 -0.19 12.03 -3.39
CA LEU A 80 -1.46 12.38 -2.75
C LEU A 80 -1.97 13.76 -3.19
N ALA A 81 -1.10 14.78 -3.17
CA ALA A 81 -1.47 16.12 -3.61
C ALA A 81 -1.90 16.15 -5.08
N SER A 82 -1.24 15.40 -5.96
CA SER A 82 -1.61 15.31 -7.37
C SER A 82 -2.97 14.61 -7.60
N MET A 83 -3.28 13.57 -6.83
CA MET A 83 -4.58 12.90 -6.89
C MET A 83 -5.71 13.84 -6.44
N ILE A 84 -5.48 14.58 -5.34
CA ILE A 84 -6.45 15.56 -4.83
C ILE A 84 -6.65 16.71 -5.82
N ASP A 85 -5.58 17.26 -6.41
CA ASP A 85 -5.67 18.31 -7.45
C ASP A 85 -6.48 17.82 -8.67
N SER A 86 -6.22 16.59 -9.14
CA SER A 86 -6.97 15.99 -10.25
C SER A 86 -8.47 15.90 -9.94
N GLU A 87 -8.84 15.40 -8.76
CA GLU A 87 -10.23 15.26 -8.33
C GLU A 87 -10.94 16.63 -8.22
N ILE A 88 -10.25 17.66 -7.74
CA ILE A 88 -10.77 19.02 -7.65
C ILE A 88 -11.00 19.59 -9.05
N ARG A 89 -10.05 19.40 -9.97
CA ARG A 89 -10.17 19.88 -11.36
C ARG A 89 -11.33 19.23 -12.08
N GLU A 90 -11.42 17.91 -12.02
CA GLU A 90 -12.49 17.14 -12.68
C GLU A 90 -13.87 17.55 -12.17
N LYS A 91 -14.03 17.78 -10.86
CA LYS A 91 -15.33 18.12 -10.28
C LYS A 91 -15.75 19.57 -10.46
N TYR A 92 -14.80 20.51 -10.50
CA TYR A 92 -15.11 21.92 -10.33
C TYR A 92 -14.53 22.86 -11.39
N LEU A 93 -13.55 22.43 -12.19
CA LEU A 93 -12.82 23.31 -13.10
C LEU A 93 -12.88 22.85 -14.57
N GLU A 94 -12.96 21.55 -14.84
CA GLU A 94 -13.13 21.01 -16.18
C GLU A 94 -14.63 20.85 -16.48
N LYS A 95 -15.17 21.80 -17.26
CA LYS A 95 -16.47 21.70 -17.94
C LYS A 95 -16.26 21.59 -19.44
#